data_AF-A0A4C1XI46-F1
#
_entry.id   AF-A0A4C1XI46-F1
#
_cell.length_a   1.000
_cell.length_b   1.000
_cell.length_c   1.000
_cell.angle_alpha   90.00
_cell.angle_beta   90.00
_cell.angle_gamma   90.00
#
_symmetry.space_group_name_H-M   'P 1'
#
loop_
_entity.id
_entity.type
_entity.pdbx_description
1 polymer ?
#
loop_
_entity_poly.entity_id
_entity_poly.type
_entity_poly.pdbx_seq_one_letter_code
_entity_poly.pdbx_strand_id
1 'polypeptide(L)'
;MRQNQIEILIKSDTGIGIENRLFSVSTDVLRAGPPAEGVDLPVALVGRKSSQGLGIAVDPRDNTIYFSPLTETAIAAWNPTRNTHRVLAHDPEKLQFCAEVRWAERDNGAVWALSSRFHRFFRRNVSDREINIRVVRVVEDAYPQLLVRAARRANHTLH
;
A
#
# COMPACT_ATOMS: atom_id res chain seq x y z
N MET A 1 21.82 4.79 -19.62
CA MET A 1 20.44 5.01 -20.10
C MET A 1 19.56 5.20 -18.87
N ARG A 2 18.90 6.35 -18.71
CA ARG A 2 17.94 6.56 -17.61
C ARG A 2 16.63 5.90 -18.03
N GLN A 3 16.22 4.84 -17.35
CA GLN A 3 14.92 4.19 -17.57
C GLN A 3 13.81 5.16 -17.20
N ASN A 4 12.82 5.27 -18.08
CA ASN A 4 11.59 6.03 -17.85
C ASN A 4 10.97 5.56 -16.53
N GLN A 5 11.01 6.42 -15.51
CA GLN A 5 10.44 6.14 -14.20
C GLN A 5 8.92 6.21 -14.32
N ILE A 6 8.22 5.19 -13.82
CA ILE A 6 6.76 5.17 -13.80
C ILE A 6 6.33 5.99 -12.59
N GLU A 7 5.71 7.15 -12.80
CA GLU A 7 5.00 7.86 -11.75
C GLU A 7 3.55 7.39 -11.71
N ILE A 8 3.10 6.96 -10.53
CA ILE A 8 1.74 6.47 -10.31
C ILE A 8 0.88 7.61 -9.79
N LEU A 9 -0.14 7.97 -10.57
CA LEU A 9 -1.14 8.96 -10.19
C LEU A 9 -2.40 8.25 -9.70
N ILE A 10 -2.93 8.69 -8.56
CA ILE A 10 -4.26 8.33 -8.09
C ILE A 10 -5.17 9.54 -8.34
N LYS A 11 -6.09 9.42 -9.30
CA LYS A 11 -7.10 10.45 -9.58
C LYS A 11 -8.44 10.00 -8.99
N SER A 12 -9.02 10.78 -8.07
CA SER A 12 -10.37 10.53 -7.56
C SER A 12 -11.38 11.40 -8.29
N ASP A 13 -12.39 10.79 -8.92
CA ASP A 13 -13.47 11.52 -9.59
C ASP A 13 -14.52 12.09 -8.60
N THR A 14 -14.41 11.78 -7.30
CA THR A 14 -15.42 12.11 -6.27
C THR A 14 -14.99 13.15 -5.23
N GLY A 15 -13.83 13.81 -5.40
CA GLY A 15 -13.32 14.82 -4.43
C GLY A 15 -12.90 14.25 -3.06
N ILE A 16 -13.22 12.99 -2.79
CA ILE A 16 -12.72 12.18 -1.68
C ILE A 16 -11.76 11.16 -2.31
N GLY A 17 -10.55 11.00 -1.76
CA GLY A 17 -9.48 10.13 -2.29
C GLY A 17 -9.78 8.63 -2.24
N ILE A 18 -10.85 8.19 -2.89
CA ILE A 18 -11.39 6.83 -2.86
C ILE A 18 -11.39 6.20 -4.26
N GLU A 19 -10.20 5.91 -4.79
CA GLU A 19 -10.02 5.33 -6.13
C GLU A 19 -9.27 3.99 -6.09
N ASN A 20 -9.80 3.00 -6.82
CA ASN A 20 -9.23 1.65 -6.94
C ASN A 20 -8.36 1.48 -8.18
N ARG A 21 -8.52 2.33 -9.20
CA ARG A 21 -7.67 2.36 -10.39
C ARG A 21 -6.31 2.95 -10.06
N LEU A 22 -5.28 2.40 -10.68
CA LEU A 22 -3.92 2.91 -10.64
C LEU A 22 -3.56 3.33 -12.06
N PHE A 23 -3.06 4.54 -12.20
CA PHE A 23 -2.64 5.09 -13.48
C PHE A 23 -1.15 5.41 -13.46
N SER A 24 -0.49 5.25 -14.60
CA SER A 24 0.88 5.72 -14.82
C SER A 24 0.91 6.92 -15.76
N VAL A 25 1.88 7.78 -15.56
CA VAL A 25 2.27 8.84 -16.51
C VAL A 25 3.79 8.84 -16.66
N SER A 26 4.28 9.22 -17.85
CA SER A 26 5.72 9.38 -18.06
C SER A 26 6.26 10.58 -17.28
N THR A 27 7.44 10.44 -16.66
CA THR A 27 8.13 11.58 -16.04
C THR A 27 8.44 12.70 -17.02
N ASP A 28 8.59 12.41 -18.31
CA ASP A 28 8.87 13.45 -19.32
C ASP A 28 7.65 14.36 -19.51
N VAL A 29 6.45 13.79 -19.43
CA VAL A 29 5.18 14.55 -19.46
C VAL A 29 5.08 15.45 -18.24
N LEU A 30 5.42 14.94 -17.04
CA LEU A 30 5.35 15.73 -15.81
C LEU A 30 6.43 16.83 -15.76
N ARG A 31 7.61 16.57 -16.31
CA ARG A 31 8.70 17.56 -16.39
C ARG A 31 8.46 18.66 -17.42
N ALA A 32 7.59 18.44 -18.40
CA ALA A 32 7.23 19.44 -19.39
C ALA A 32 6.44 20.63 -18.79
N GLY A 33 6.00 20.50 -17.52
CA GLY A 33 5.19 21.50 -16.84
C GLY A 33 3.69 21.18 -16.90
N PRO A 34 2.84 22.02 -16.26
CA PRO A 34 1.41 21.80 -16.28
C PRO A 34 0.87 21.86 -17.71
N PRO A 35 -0.01 20.92 -18.12
CA PRO A 35 -0.66 20.99 -19.41
C PRO A 35 -1.52 22.27 -19.50
N ALA A 36 -1.74 22.75 -20.73
CA ALA A 36 -2.67 23.85 -20.97
C ALA A 36 -4.07 23.51 -20.43
N GLU A 37 -4.83 24.54 -20.06
CA GLU A 37 -6.20 24.36 -19.58
C GLU A 37 -7.04 23.57 -20.62
N GLY A 38 -7.78 22.58 -20.14
CA GLY A 38 -8.59 21.70 -20.99
C GLY A 38 -7.83 20.55 -21.69
N VAL A 39 -6.51 20.46 -21.54
CA VAL A 39 -5.72 19.33 -22.05
C VAL A 39 -5.59 18.26 -20.98
N ASP A 40 -6.08 17.06 -21.30
CA ASP A 40 -5.95 15.90 -20.41
C ASP A 40 -4.50 15.43 -20.29
N LEU A 41 -4.11 15.03 -19.08
CA LEU A 41 -2.83 14.38 -18.84
C LEU A 41 -2.84 12.98 -19.50
N PRO A 42 -1.84 12.62 -20.33
CA PRO A 42 -1.79 11.33 -21.02
C PRO A 42 -1.41 10.21 -20.03
N VAL A 43 -2.42 9.76 -19.29
CA VAL A 43 -2.30 8.67 -18.31
C VAL A 43 -2.68 7.32 -18.92
N ALA A 44 -2.04 6.25 -18.45
CA ALA A 44 -2.39 4.88 -18.81
C ALA A 44 -2.88 4.12 -17.58
N LEU A 45 -3.98 3.37 -17.69
CA LEU A 45 -4.43 2.47 -16.63
C LEU A 45 -3.44 1.32 -16.49
N VAL A 46 -2.78 1.20 -15.34
CA VAL A 46 -1.83 0.12 -15.08
C VAL A 46 -2.46 -1.05 -14.34
N GLY A 47 -3.46 -0.79 -13.50
CA GLY A 47 -4.09 -1.85 -12.72
C GLY A 47 -5.20 -1.38 -11.80
N ARG A 48 -5.70 -2.33 -10.99
CA ARG A 48 -6.77 -2.10 -10.01
C ARG A 48 -6.39 -2.74 -8.67
N LYS A 49 -6.55 -1.98 -7.58
CA LYS A 49 -6.49 -2.48 -6.21
C LYS A 49 -7.78 -3.24 -5.87
N SER A 50 -7.68 -4.21 -4.95
CA SER A 50 -8.83 -5.00 -4.50
C SER A 50 -9.82 -4.20 -3.65
N SER A 51 -9.35 -3.17 -2.95
CA SER A 51 -10.18 -2.20 -2.25
C SER A 51 -9.53 -0.81 -2.20
N GLN A 52 -10.31 0.18 -1.77
CA GLN A 52 -9.83 1.55 -1.61
C GLN A 52 -8.75 1.56 -0.54
N GLY A 53 -7.66 2.28 -0.78
CA GLY A 53 -6.52 2.34 0.12
C GLY A 53 -5.75 3.63 -0.11
N LEU A 54 -5.36 4.30 0.98
CA LEU A 54 -4.69 5.59 0.95
C LEU A 54 -3.18 5.43 0.79
N GLY A 55 -2.58 4.49 1.53
CA GLY A 55 -1.15 4.25 1.46
C GLY A 55 -0.74 3.51 0.19
N ILE A 56 0.08 4.18 -0.63
CA ILE A 56 0.78 3.60 -1.78
C ILE A 56 2.25 4.02 -1.75
N ALA A 57 3.14 3.11 -2.12
CA ALA A 57 4.55 3.38 -2.35
C ALA A 57 5.05 2.59 -3.55
N VAL A 58 6.17 3.02 -4.13
CA VAL A 58 6.85 2.34 -5.23
C VAL A 58 8.30 2.10 -4.83
N ASP A 59 8.80 0.88 -5.04
CA ASP A 59 10.24 0.61 -5.09
C ASP A 59 10.75 0.98 -6.50
N PRO A 60 11.57 2.03 -6.63
CA PRO A 60 12.04 2.50 -7.93
C PRO A 60 13.05 1.55 -8.59
N ARG A 61 13.57 0.54 -7.87
CA ARG A 61 14.54 -0.41 -8.40
C ARG A 61 13.91 -1.38 -9.40
N ASP A 62 12.66 -1.77 -9.16
CA ASP A 62 11.97 -2.74 -10.01
C ASP A 62 10.49 -2.43 -10.29
N ASN A 63 10.03 -1.23 -9.91
CA ASN A 63 8.65 -0.75 -10.05
C ASN A 63 7.61 -1.55 -9.26
N THR A 64 8.01 -2.27 -8.20
CA THR A 64 7.06 -2.90 -7.30
C THR A 64 6.26 -1.86 -6.53
N ILE A 65 4.94 -2.01 -6.57
CA ILE A 65 3.97 -1.15 -5.90
C ILE A 65 3.57 -1.80 -4.59
N TYR A 66 3.75 -1.08 -3.49
CA TYR A 66 3.25 -1.48 -2.17
C TYR A 66 2.00 -0.68 -1.84
N PHE A 67 0.98 -1.34 -1.33
CA PHE A 67 -0.26 -0.69 -0.96
C PHE A 67 -0.94 -1.41 0.20
N SER A 68 -1.79 -0.70 0.93
CA SER A 68 -2.61 -1.29 1.98
C SER A 68 -4.09 -1.20 1.61
N PRO A 69 -4.69 -2.30 1.14
CA PRO A 69 -6.12 -2.34 0.82
C PRO A 69 -6.93 -2.38 2.13
N LEU A 70 -7.93 -1.50 2.25
CA LEU A 70 -8.65 -1.24 3.50
C LEU A 70 -9.44 -2.45 4.01
N THR A 71 -10.16 -3.14 3.13
CA THR A 71 -11.05 -4.24 3.52
C THR A 71 -10.28 -5.45 4.04
N GLU A 72 -9.10 -5.71 3.48
CA GLU A 72 -8.30 -6.89 3.74
C GLU A 72 -7.38 -6.74 4.94
N THR A 73 -7.25 -5.54 5.52
CA THR A 73 -6.36 -5.28 6.67
C THR A 73 -4.93 -5.79 6.44
N ALA A 74 -4.42 -5.49 5.25
CA ALA A 74 -3.21 -6.10 4.70
C ALA A 74 -2.23 -5.03 4.18
N ILE A 75 -0.99 -5.44 3.95
CA ILE A 75 -0.03 -4.74 3.10
C ILE A 75 0.34 -5.71 1.99
N ALA A 76 0.16 -5.29 0.75
CA ALA A 76 0.40 -6.09 -0.44
C ALA A 76 1.48 -5.44 -1.31
N ALA A 77 2.11 -6.26 -2.13
CA ALA A 77 3.04 -5.89 -3.17
C ALA A 77 2.53 -6.37 -4.52
N TRP A 78 2.65 -5.53 -5.54
CA TRP A 78 2.34 -5.87 -6.92
C TRP A 78 3.39 -5.28 -7.85
N ASN A 79 3.99 -6.11 -8.70
CA ASN A 79 4.87 -5.65 -9.76
C ASN A 79 4.10 -5.65 -11.09
N PRO A 80 3.83 -4.49 -11.71
CA PRO A 80 3.05 -4.40 -12.93
C PRO A 80 3.80 -4.96 -14.16
N THR A 81 5.14 -4.89 -14.17
CA THR A 81 5.94 -5.37 -15.30
C THR A 81 5.99 -6.89 -15.35
N ARG A 82 6.15 -7.53 -14.19
CA ARG A 82 6.17 -9.00 -14.07
C ARG A 82 4.79 -9.62 -13.80
N ASN A 83 3.79 -8.78 -13.55
CA ASN A 83 2.44 -9.15 -13.12
C ASN A 83 2.40 -10.05 -11.86
N THR A 84 3.34 -9.88 -10.93
CA THR A 84 3.43 -10.69 -9.71
C THR A 84 2.76 -9.99 -8.54
N HIS A 85 1.91 -10.70 -7.81
CA HIS A 85 1.20 -10.20 -6.63
C HIS A 85 1.61 -10.98 -5.38
N ARG A 86 1.73 -10.30 -4.23
CA ARG A 86 2.07 -10.92 -2.96
C ARG A 86 1.46 -10.18 -1.78
N VAL A 87 0.98 -10.91 -0.78
CA VAL A 87 0.62 -10.35 0.53
C VAL A 87 1.87 -10.35 1.41
N LEU A 88 2.25 -9.17 1.91
CA LEU A 88 3.43 -8.97 2.74
C LEU A 88 3.12 -8.86 4.24
N ALA A 89 1.85 -8.88 4.63
CA ALA A 89 1.22 -7.98 5.60
C ALA A 89 -0.26 -8.37 5.75
N HIS A 90 -0.72 -8.93 6.86
CA HIS A 90 -2.13 -9.20 7.17
C HIS A 90 -2.24 -9.33 8.69
N ASP A 91 -2.90 -8.34 9.30
CA ASP A 91 -3.16 -8.32 10.72
C ASP A 91 -4.41 -7.45 10.96
N PRO A 92 -5.58 -8.06 11.21
CA PRO A 92 -6.85 -7.35 11.34
C PRO A 92 -6.93 -6.45 12.58
N GLU A 93 -5.97 -6.55 13.51
CA GLU A 93 -5.87 -5.67 14.66
C GLU A 93 -4.91 -4.50 14.40
N LYS A 94 -3.75 -4.79 13.79
CA LYS A 94 -2.67 -3.81 13.60
C LYS A 94 -2.75 -3.01 12.31
N LEU A 95 -3.45 -3.51 11.29
CA LEU A 95 -3.51 -2.94 9.94
C LEU A 95 -4.94 -2.49 9.55
N GLN A 96 -5.68 -1.92 10.50
CA GLN A 96 -7.10 -1.57 10.30
C GLN A 96 -7.33 -0.38 9.37
N PHE A 97 -6.45 0.61 9.41
CA PHE A 97 -6.51 1.77 8.51
C PHE A 97 -5.11 2.31 8.29
N CYS A 98 -4.46 1.89 7.22
CA CYS A 98 -3.12 2.36 6.87
C CYS A 98 -3.22 3.65 6.04
N ALA A 99 -3.05 4.78 6.72
CA ALA A 99 -3.10 6.10 6.10
C ALA A 99 -1.90 6.35 5.17
N GLU A 100 -0.77 5.70 5.46
CA GLU A 100 0.45 5.83 4.69
C GLU A 100 1.18 4.49 4.61
N VAL A 101 1.81 4.23 3.47
CA VAL A 101 2.75 3.13 3.24
C VAL A 101 3.99 3.75 2.62
N ARG A 102 5.18 3.36 3.08
CA ARG A 102 6.46 3.80 2.52
C ARG A 102 7.40 2.63 2.35
N TRP A 103 8.02 2.56 1.18
CA TRP A 103 9.20 1.74 0.98
C TRP A 103 10.43 2.52 1.46
N ALA A 104 11.28 1.88 2.27
CA ALA A 104 12.44 2.52 2.89
C ALA A 104 13.76 1.93 2.36
N GLU A 105 14.39 2.64 1.42
CA GLU A 105 15.70 2.27 0.86
C GLU A 105 16.76 2.06 1.96
N ARG A 106 16.81 3.01 2.90
CA ARG A 106 17.80 3.03 4.01
C ARG A 106 17.56 1.94 5.06
N ASP A 107 16.45 1.22 4.97
CA ASP A 107 16.09 0.14 5.89
C ASP A 107 15.97 -1.19 5.14
N ASN A 108 16.92 -1.44 4.25
CA ASN A 108 17.04 -2.67 3.46
C ASN A 108 15.75 -3.01 2.67
N GLY A 109 15.04 -2.00 2.19
CA GLY A 109 13.78 -2.17 1.46
C GLY A 109 12.58 -2.59 2.31
N ALA A 110 12.66 -2.45 3.63
CA ALA A 110 11.51 -2.67 4.50
C ALA A 110 10.35 -1.74 4.13
N VAL A 111 9.14 -2.24 4.33
CA VAL A 111 7.91 -1.48 4.10
C VAL A 111 7.39 -0.99 5.44
N TRP A 112 7.29 0.32 5.59
CA TRP A 112 6.70 0.96 6.76
C TRP A 112 5.27 1.38 6.48
N ALA A 113 4.41 1.33 7.49
CA ALA A 113 3.07 1.88 7.39
C ALA A 113 2.66 2.60 8.67
N LEU A 114 1.86 3.66 8.49
CA LEU A 114 1.16 4.33 9.58
C LEU A 114 -0.27 3.80 9.62
N SER A 115 -0.57 2.98 10.63
CA SER A 115 -1.90 2.42 10.84
C SER A 115 -2.62 3.09 12.00
N SER A 116 -3.94 3.23 11.89
CA SER A 116 -4.77 3.82 12.93
C SER A 116 -6.11 3.11 13.08
N ARG A 117 -6.85 3.48 14.12
CA ARG A 117 -8.28 3.15 14.27
C ARG A 117 -9.18 4.25 13.74
N PHE A 118 -8.87 4.84 12.57
CA PHE A 118 -9.60 5.98 12.02
C PHE A 118 -11.13 5.76 11.99
N HIS A 119 -11.59 4.57 11.62
CA HIS A 119 -13.02 4.23 11.64
C HIS A 119 -13.66 4.38 13.02
N ARG A 120 -12.91 4.15 14.11
CA ARG A 120 -13.39 4.33 15.48
C ARG A 120 -13.40 5.80 15.91
N PHE A 121 -12.38 6.56 15.51
CA PHE A 121 -12.38 8.01 15.69
C PHE A 121 -13.58 8.65 15.00
N PHE A 122 -13.86 8.27 13.74
CA PHE A 122 -14.99 8.77 12.98
C PHE A 122 -16.34 8.44 13.65
N ARG A 123 -16.47 7.24 14.20
CA ARG A 123 -17.67 6.79 14.95
C ARG A 123 -17.71 7.26 16.41
N ARG A 124 -16.75 8.08 16.85
CA ARG A 124 -16.62 8.55 18.25
C ARG A 124 -16.63 7.42 19.29
N ASN A 125 -16.08 6.26 18.95
CA ASN A 125 -16.02 5.08 19.81
C ASN A 125 -14.58 4.57 20.00
N VAL A 126 -13.61 5.49 19.94
CA VAL A 126 -12.21 5.20 20.27
C VAL A 126 -12.07 4.95 21.77
N SER A 127 -11.23 3.97 22.16
CA SER A 127 -10.90 3.69 23.56
C SER A 127 -9.46 4.08 23.84
N ASP A 128 -9.22 4.82 24.92
CA ASP A 128 -7.90 5.14 25.45
C ASP A 128 -7.17 3.92 26.04
N ARG A 129 -7.88 2.81 26.27
CA ARG A 129 -7.34 1.53 26.76
C ARG A 129 -6.72 0.67 25.66
N GLU A 130 -6.75 1.12 24.40
CA GLU A 130 -6.19 0.39 23.26
C GLU A 130 -5.15 1.25 22.52
N ILE A 131 -4.22 0.61 21.81
CA ILE A 131 -3.22 1.32 20.98
C ILE A 131 -3.87 1.78 19.66
N ASN A 132 -4.25 3.05 19.55
CA ASN A 132 -5.06 3.53 18.42
C ASN A 132 -4.26 3.97 17.18
N ILE A 133 -2.96 4.20 17.32
CA ILE A 133 -2.06 4.63 16.25
C ILE A 133 -0.79 3.77 16.35
N ARG A 134 -0.31 3.28 15.21
CA ARG A 134 0.87 2.41 15.11
C ARG A 134 1.72 2.81 13.92
N VAL A 135 3.04 2.84 14.13
CA VAL A 135 4.01 2.78 13.04
C VAL A 135 4.49 1.35 12.97
N VAL A 136 4.23 0.67 11.85
CA VAL A 136 4.57 -0.75 11.66
C VAL A 136 5.68 -0.88 10.62
N ARG A 137 6.60 -1.80 10.86
CA ARG A 137 7.66 -2.19 9.93
C ARG A 137 7.40 -3.61 9.46
N VAL A 138 7.32 -3.80 8.15
CA VAL A 138 7.17 -5.09 7.49
C VAL A 138 8.47 -5.43 6.79
N VAL A 139 9.02 -6.60 7.13
CA VAL A 139 10.24 -7.14 6.54
C VAL A 139 9.85 -8.28 5.61
N GLU A 140 10.39 -8.30 4.40
CA GLU A 140 10.00 -9.24 3.35
C GLU A 140 10.17 -10.72 3.77
N ASP A 141 11.11 -11.02 4.67
CA ASP A 141 11.35 -12.36 5.22
C ASP A 141 10.43 -12.79 6.38
N ALA A 142 9.52 -11.92 6.85
CA ALA A 142 8.70 -12.22 8.02
C ALA A 142 7.52 -13.18 7.74
N TYR A 143 7.08 -13.29 6.48
CA TYR A 143 5.85 -14.01 6.12
C TYR A 143 5.93 -15.54 6.15
N PRO A 144 6.99 -16.18 5.62
CA PRO A 144 7.15 -17.63 5.74
C PRO A 144 7.24 -18.06 7.21
N GLN A 145 7.89 -17.24 8.05
CA GLN A 145 8.17 -17.53 9.45
C GLN A 145 6.90 -17.50 10.31
N LEU A 146 5.99 -16.55 10.05
CA LEU A 146 4.76 -16.37 10.82
C LEU A 146 3.72 -17.47 10.54
N LEU A 147 3.58 -17.90 9.28
CA LEU A 147 2.73 -19.06 8.93
C LEU A 147 3.26 -20.36 9.53
N VAL A 148 4.59 -20.58 9.48
CA VAL A 148 5.22 -21.74 10.12
C VAL A 148 4.99 -21.74 11.63
N ARG A 149 5.09 -20.57 12.30
CA ARG A 149 4.83 -20.45 13.74
C ARG A 149 3.35 -20.62 14.10
N ALA A 150 2.43 -20.09 13.29
CA ALA A 150 0.99 -20.25 13.49
C ALA A 150 0.56 -21.72 13.30
N ALA A 151 1.06 -22.39 12.25
CA ALA A 151 0.83 -23.81 12.02
C ALA A 151 1.41 -24.68 13.15
N ARG A 152 2.61 -24.37 13.64
CA ARG A 152 3.23 -25.08 14.78
C ARG A 152 2.45 -24.89 16.09
N ARG A 153 1.86 -23.72 16.33
CA ARG A 153 1.01 -23.47 17.50
C ARG A 153 -0.31 -24.23 17.43
N ALA A 154 -0.96 -24.26 16.26
CA ALA A 154 -2.21 -25.00 16.07
C ALA A 154 -2.05 -26.51 16.35
N ASN A 155 -0.89 -27.08 15.99
CA ASN A 155 -0.58 -28.49 16.24
C ASN A 155 -0.23 -28.82 17.70
N HIS A 156 0.05 -27.82 18.55
CA HIS A 156 0.39 -28.02 19.95
C HIS A 156 -0.83 -27.96 20.89
N THR A 157 -2.00 -27.61 20.36
CA THR A 157 -3.29 -27.52 21.08
C THR A 157 -4.20 -28.74 20.84
N LEU A 158 -3.68 -29.79 20.18
CA LEU A 158 -4.39 -31.03 19.91
C LEU A 158 -3.66 -32.22 20.58
N HIS A 159 -3.44 -32.15 21.89
CA HIS A 159 -3.07 -33.30 22.72
C HIS A 159 -3.52 -33.07 24.16
#